data_AF-A0A958U4X4-F1
#
_entry.id   AF-A0A958U4X4-F1
#
_cell.length_a   1.000
_cell.length_b   1.000
_cell.length_c   1.000
_cell.angle_alpha   90.00
_cell.angle_beta   90.00
_cell.angle_gamma   90.00
#
_symmetry.space_group_name_H-M   'P 1'
#
loop_
_entity.id
_entity.type
_entity.pdbx_description
1 polymer ?
#
loop_
_entity_poly.entity_id
_entity_poly.type
_entity_poly.pdbx_seq_one_letter_code
_entity_poly.pdbx_strand_id
1 'polypeptide(L)'
;MNNKAKLYTSIIRSNSAYKAYLVDKKYIQALRIFSANKEVYRLLEACIYEPNNVAVDLYINYIFHLEDWFHQFRALEEELKPKLDTGFVFERMEWSLPYPSNFIENLKEKL
;
A
#
# COMPACT_ATOMS: atom_id res chain seq x y z
N MET A 1 0.44 -21.52 -3.17
CA MET A 1 1.42 -20.41 -3.13
C MET A 1 1.44 -19.83 -1.72
N ASN A 2 2.61 -19.77 -1.07
CA ASN A 2 2.81 -19.22 0.27
C ASN A 2 2.31 -17.74 0.34
N ASN A 3 1.75 -17.30 1.46
CA ASN A 3 1.28 -15.92 1.66
C ASN A 3 2.39 -14.89 1.40
N LYS A 4 3.64 -15.20 1.74
CA LYS A 4 4.79 -14.33 1.45
C LYS A 4 4.99 -14.08 -0.04
N ALA A 5 4.85 -15.12 -0.87
CA ALA A 5 4.93 -14.99 -2.32
C ALA A 5 3.76 -14.16 -2.87
N LYS A 6 2.55 -14.41 -2.38
CA LYS A 6 1.37 -13.58 -2.72
C LYS A 6 1.58 -12.12 -2.33
N LEU A 7 2.11 -11.88 -1.12
CA LEU A 7 2.39 -10.55 -0.60
C LEU A 7 3.38 -9.81 -1.51
N TYR A 8 4.48 -10.47 -1.88
CA TYR A 8 5.46 -9.89 -2.79
C TYR A 8 4.87 -9.52 -4.15
N THR A 9 4.08 -10.42 -4.77
CA THR A 9 3.37 -10.12 -6.02
C THR A 9 2.39 -8.96 -5.86
N SER A 10 1.65 -8.91 -4.75
CA SER A 10 0.71 -7.81 -4.47
C SER A 10 1.42 -6.47 -4.25
N ILE A 11 2.60 -6.47 -3.61
CA ILE A 11 3.44 -5.28 -3.46
C ILE A 11 3.93 -4.80 -4.84
N ILE A 12 4.41 -5.70 -5.71
CA ILE A 12 4.79 -5.34 -7.08
C ILE A 12 3.62 -4.71 -7.83
N ARG A 13 2.42 -5.29 -7.72
CA ARG A 13 1.21 -4.75 -8.33
C ARG A 13 0.89 -3.34 -7.80
N SER A 14 0.97 -3.13 -6.48
CA SER A 14 0.78 -1.80 -5.89
C SER A 14 1.81 -0.79 -6.41
N ASN A 15 3.09 -1.16 -6.46
CA ASN A 15 4.15 -0.30 -6.99
C ASN A 15 3.94 0.06 -8.46
N SER A 16 3.47 -0.89 -9.28
CA SER A 16 3.11 -0.61 -10.67
C SER A 16 1.91 0.35 -10.77
N ALA A 17 0.91 0.22 -9.90
CA ALA A 17 -0.20 1.17 -9.84
C ALA A 17 0.28 2.57 -9.43
N TYR A 18 1.19 2.67 -8.47
CA TYR A 18 1.79 3.94 -8.04
C TYR A 18 2.62 4.59 -9.15
N LYS A 19 3.42 3.83 -9.89
CA LYS A 19 4.14 4.34 -11.07
C LYS A 19 3.19 4.90 -12.12
N ALA A 20 2.09 4.22 -12.41
CA ALA A 20 1.08 4.71 -13.35
C ALA A 20 0.40 6.00 -12.85
N TYR A 21 0.14 6.10 -11.54
CA TYR A 21 -0.38 7.31 -10.93
C TYR A 21 0.57 8.51 -11.05
N LEU A 22 1.88 8.33 -10.91
CA LEU A 22 2.83 9.44 -11.01
C LEU A 22 2.82 10.16 -12.38
N VAL A 23 2.30 9.51 -13.43
CA VAL A 23 2.22 10.08 -14.78
C VAL A 23 1.13 11.15 -14.91
N ASP A 24 -0.06 10.91 -14.37
CA ASP A 24 -1.25 11.75 -14.63
C ASP A 24 -2.02 12.13 -13.35
N LYS A 25 -1.72 11.44 -12.23
CA LYS A 25 -2.27 11.65 -10.88
C LYS A 25 -3.80 11.80 -10.84
N LYS A 26 -4.51 11.03 -11.67
CA LYS A 26 -5.98 11.04 -11.74
C LYS A 26 -6.60 10.16 -10.67
N TYR A 27 -7.84 10.48 -10.29
CA TYR A 27 -8.61 9.71 -9.32
C TYR A 27 -8.74 8.22 -9.72
N ILE A 28 -8.96 7.91 -10.99
CA ILE A 28 -8.99 6.50 -11.46
C ILE A 28 -7.68 5.75 -11.20
N GLN A 29 -6.54 6.42 -11.24
CA GLN A 29 -5.24 5.82 -10.94
C GLN A 29 -5.05 5.67 -9.43
N ALA A 30 -5.49 6.66 -8.64
CA ALA A 30 -5.52 6.57 -7.20
C ALA A 30 -6.40 5.40 -6.71
N LEU A 31 -7.56 5.17 -7.34
CA LEU A 31 -8.42 4.00 -7.09
C LEU A 31 -7.71 2.66 -7.37
N ARG A 32 -6.85 2.60 -8.39
CA ARG A 32 -6.02 1.40 -8.66
C ARG A 32 -5.02 1.15 -7.55
N ILE A 33 -4.36 2.21 -7.04
CA ILE A 33 -3.48 2.11 -5.87
C ILE A 33 -4.28 1.62 -4.67
N PHE A 34 -5.44 2.24 -4.38
CA PHE A 34 -6.31 1.86 -3.26
C PHE A 34 -6.70 0.38 -3.33
N SER A 35 -7.13 -0.09 -4.50
CA SER A 35 -7.46 -1.51 -4.74
C SER A 35 -6.26 -2.44 -4.55
N ALA A 36 -5.07 -2.05 -5.03
CA ALA A 36 -3.86 -2.85 -4.86
C ALA A 36 -3.40 -2.90 -3.40
N ASN A 37 -3.42 -1.76 -2.70
CA ASN A 37 -3.04 -1.64 -1.30
C ASN A 37 -3.96 -2.45 -0.38
N LYS A 38 -5.27 -2.52 -0.65
CA LYS A 38 -6.17 -3.37 0.14
C LYS A 38 -5.75 -4.84 0.15
N GLU A 39 -5.26 -5.34 -0.98
CA GLU A 39 -4.79 -6.73 -1.05
C GLU A 39 -3.43 -6.92 -0.35
N VAL A 40 -2.54 -5.94 -0.43
CA VAL A 40 -1.29 -5.93 0.35
C VAL A 40 -1.60 -5.95 1.84
N TYR A 41 -2.47 -5.05 2.31
CA TYR A 41 -2.91 -4.94 3.69
C TYR A 41 -3.45 -6.29 4.22
N ARG A 42 -4.40 -6.89 3.49
CA ARG A 42 -4.97 -8.21 3.84
C ARG A 42 -3.90 -9.32 3.96
N LEU A 43 -2.89 -9.29 3.09
CA LEU A 43 -1.81 -10.27 3.10
C LEU A 43 -0.79 -10.01 4.23
N LEU A 44 -0.54 -8.74 4.56
CA LEU A 44 0.28 -8.38 5.72
C LEU A 44 -0.38 -8.87 7.01
N GLU A 45 -1.69 -8.65 7.18
CA GLU A 45 -2.47 -9.17 8.31
C GLU A 45 -2.41 -10.70 8.40
N ALA A 46 -2.43 -11.41 7.27
CA ALA A 46 -2.27 -12.86 7.29
C ALA A 46 -0.84 -13.27 7.73
N CYS A 47 0.19 -12.52 7.32
CA CYS A 47 1.58 -12.85 7.61
C CYS A 47 1.98 -12.58 9.06
N ILE A 48 1.38 -11.60 9.74
CA ILE A 48 1.74 -11.31 11.16
C ILE A 48 1.44 -12.47 12.10
N TYR A 49 0.45 -13.31 11.78
CA TYR A 49 0.07 -14.48 12.58
C TYR A 49 0.79 -15.77 12.17
N GLU A 50 1.73 -15.72 11.20
CA GLU A 50 2.48 -16.90 10.80
C GLU A 50 3.46 -17.34 11.91
N PRO A 51 3.52 -18.65 12.23
CA PRO A 51 4.51 -19.18 13.16
C PRO A 51 5.93 -18.81 12.74
N ASN A 52 6.78 -18.45 13.71
CA ASN A 52 8.16 -18.03 13.50
C ASN A 52 8.34 -16.75 12.66
N ASN A 53 7.33 -15.87 12.60
CA ASN A 53 7.53 -14.53 12.06
C ASN A 53 8.41 -13.70 13.02
N VAL A 54 9.70 -13.63 12.72
CA VAL A 54 10.69 -12.84 13.50
C VAL A 54 10.71 -11.36 13.14
N ALA A 55 9.89 -10.93 12.17
CA ALA A 55 9.90 -9.58 11.61
C ALA A 55 8.56 -8.86 11.77
N VAL A 56 7.74 -9.27 12.75
CA VAL A 56 6.36 -8.76 12.97
C VAL A 56 6.30 -7.24 12.97
N ASP A 57 7.24 -6.56 13.61
CA ASP A 57 7.28 -5.09 13.67
C ASP A 57 7.35 -4.45 12.27
N LEU A 58 8.05 -5.06 11.32
CA LEU A 58 8.12 -4.55 9.95
C LEU A 58 6.79 -4.71 9.20
N TYR A 59 6.08 -5.82 9.45
CA TYR A 59 4.74 -6.01 8.90
C TYR A 59 3.76 -4.99 9.49
N ILE A 60 3.80 -4.78 10.81
CA ILE A 60 2.95 -3.80 11.52
C ILE A 60 3.21 -2.38 11.00
N ASN A 61 4.48 -1.98 10.85
CA ASN A 61 4.81 -0.65 10.32
C ASN A 61 4.28 -0.45 8.90
N TYR A 62 4.29 -1.50 8.06
CA TYR A 62 3.70 -1.40 6.72
C TYR A 62 2.16 -1.34 6.79
N ILE A 63 1.54 -2.10 7.69
CA ILE A 63 0.10 -2.00 7.95
C ILE A 63 -0.28 -0.56 8.30
N PHE A 64 0.40 0.06 9.28
CA PHE A 64 0.15 1.45 9.67
C PHE A 64 0.38 2.45 8.53
N HIS A 65 1.45 2.28 7.75
CA HIS A 65 1.67 3.10 6.55
C HIS A 65 0.48 3.02 5.57
N LEU A 66 -0.09 1.83 5.36
CA LEU A 66 -1.25 1.66 4.49
C LEU A 66 -2.54 2.23 5.10
N GLU A 67 -2.73 2.10 6.41
CA GLU A 67 -3.86 2.71 7.13
C GLU A 67 -3.85 4.23 7.01
N ASP A 68 -2.70 4.87 7.25
CA ASP A 68 -2.51 6.32 7.06
C ASP A 68 -2.89 6.73 5.63
N TRP A 69 -2.43 5.95 4.65
CA TRP A 69 -2.74 6.19 3.25
C TRP A 69 -4.23 6.02 2.94
N PHE A 70 -4.89 4.99 3.49
CA PHE A 70 -6.33 4.77 3.31
C PHE A 70 -7.17 5.90 3.94
N HIS A 71 -6.78 6.37 5.12
CA HIS A 71 -7.47 7.48 5.78
C HIS A 71 -7.35 8.77 4.97
N GLN A 72 -6.14 9.10 4.49
CA GLN A 72 -5.91 10.25 3.60
C GLN A 72 -6.73 10.15 2.31
N PHE A 73 -6.72 8.98 1.67
CA PHE A 73 -7.49 8.74 0.46
C PHE A 73 -8.99 8.99 0.67
N ARG A 74 -9.57 8.41 1.72
CA ARG A 74 -11.02 8.54 2.01
C ARG A 74 -11.40 9.97 2.37
N ALA A 75 -10.57 10.65 3.17
CA ALA A 75 -10.81 12.05 3.53
C ALA A 75 -10.84 12.94 2.28
N LEU A 76 -9.86 12.80 1.39
CA LEU A 76 -9.76 13.56 0.16
C LEU A 76 -10.88 13.21 -0.84
N GLU A 77 -11.26 11.93 -0.91
CA GLU A 77 -12.38 11.46 -1.73
C GLU A 77 -13.71 12.07 -1.31
N GLU A 78 -13.99 12.12 -0.01
CA GLU A 78 -15.21 12.72 0.54
C GLU A 78 -15.22 14.24 0.35
N GLU A 79 -14.06 14.90 0.53
CA GLU A 79 -13.92 16.34 0.35
C GLU A 79 -14.11 16.78 -1.11
N LEU A 80 -13.40 16.13 -2.05
CA LEU A 80 -13.37 16.55 -3.45
C LEU A 80 -14.53 16.01 -4.28
N LYS A 81 -15.14 14.88 -3.88
CA LYS A 81 -16.14 14.13 -4.67
C LYS A 81 -15.73 13.98 -6.14
N PRO A 82 -14.53 13.42 -6.40
CA PRO A 82 -13.89 13.48 -7.70
C PRO A 82 -14.61 12.67 -8.77
N LYS A 83 -14.47 13.07 -10.03
CA LYS A 83 -14.79 12.21 -11.18
C LYS A 83 -13.55 11.38 -11.54
N LEU A 84 -13.72 10.32 -12.31
CA LEU A 84 -12.63 9.38 -12.63
C LEU A 84 -11.40 10.04 -13.26
N ASP A 85 -11.61 11.09 -14.05
CA ASP A 85 -10.60 11.80 -14.80
C ASP A 85 -10.05 13.06 -14.09
N THR A 86 -10.59 13.42 -12.92
CA THR A 86 -10.11 14.60 -12.19
C THR A 86 -8.78 14.32 -11.50
N GLY A 87 -7.95 15.35 -11.39
CA GLY A 87 -6.72 15.30 -10.59
C GLY A 87 -7.03 14.94 -9.15
N PHE A 88 -6.24 14.04 -8.58
CA PHE A 88 -6.40 13.53 -7.22
C PHE A 88 -5.01 13.38 -6.59
N VAL A 89 -4.52 14.48 -6.01
CA VAL A 89 -3.18 14.58 -5.46
C VAL A 89 -3.27 14.58 -3.94
N PHE A 90 -2.62 13.60 -3.31
CA PHE A 90 -2.47 13.55 -1.86
C PHE A 90 -1.10 14.09 -1.48
N GLU A 91 -1.08 14.95 -0.45
CA GLU A 91 0.14 15.35 0.23
C GLU A 91 0.32 14.46 1.45
N ARG A 92 1.51 13.85 1.56
CA ARG A 92 1.81 12.95 2.67
C ARG A 92 1.81 13.76 3.97
N MET A 93 0.98 13.34 4.93
CA MET A 93 0.98 13.90 6.28
C MET A 93 2.34 13.70 6.95
N GLU A 94 2.87 14.72 7.62
CA GLU A 94 4.22 14.70 8.23
C GLU A 94 4.42 13.55 9.23
N TRP A 95 3.37 13.22 9.98
CA TRP A 95 3.38 12.16 10.97
C TRP A 95 3.16 10.76 10.40
N SER A 96 2.80 10.64 9.11
CA SER A 96 2.57 9.33 8.49
C SER A 96 3.85 8.52 8.42
N LEU A 97 3.75 7.21 8.64
CA LEU A 97 4.92 6.35 8.52
C LEU A 97 5.46 6.32 7.08
N PRO A 98 6.80 6.32 6.89
CA PRO A 98 7.38 6.25 5.57
C PRO A 98 7.12 4.88 4.93
N TYR A 99 7.10 4.87 3.60
CA TYR A 99 7.03 3.62 2.84
C TYR A 99 8.21 2.71 3.22
N PRO A 100 7.97 1.45 3.61
CA PRO A 100 9.02 0.57 4.13
C PRO A 100 9.82 -0.08 2.99
N SER A 101 10.66 0.69 2.29
CA SER A 101 11.46 0.22 1.15
C SER A 101 12.30 -1.02 1.48
N ASN A 102 12.94 -1.02 2.66
CA ASN A 102 13.84 -2.09 3.10
C ASN A 102 13.08 -3.40 3.38
N PHE A 103 11.78 -3.34 3.63
CA PHE A 103 10.97 -4.55 3.86
C PHE A 103 10.85 -5.41 2.60
N ILE A 104 10.77 -4.78 1.43
CA ILE A 104 10.53 -5.47 0.16
C ILE A 104 11.76 -6.25 -0.28
N GLU A 105 12.95 -5.68 -0.08
CA GLU A 105 14.23 -6.34 -0.34
C GLU A 105 14.37 -7.59 0.53
N ASN A 106 14.11 -7.44 1.85
CA ASN A 106 14.11 -8.55 2.79
C ASN A 106 13.07 -9.64 2.45
N LEU A 107 11.91 -9.27 1.90
CA LEU A 107 10.89 -10.23 1.50
C LEU A 107 11.35 -11.04 0.28
N LYS A 108 11.98 -10.39 -0.70
CA LYS A 108 12.48 -11.04 -1.92
C LYS A 108 13.55 -12.09 -1.64
N GLU A 109 14.46 -11.83 -0.70
CA GLU A 109 15.53 -12.77 -0.34
C GLU A 109 15.03 -14.04 0.38
N LYS A 110 13.80 -14.00 0.91
CA LYS A 110 13.19 -15.09 1.68
C LYS A 110 12.14 -15.91 0.90
N LEU A 111 11.99 -15.66 -0.41
CA LEU A 111 11.10 -16.39 -1.32
C LEU A 111 11.85 -17.50 -2.07
#